data_AF-A0A5C8VL04-F1
#
_entry.id   AF-A0A5C8VL04-F1
#
_cell.length_a   1.000
_cell.length_b   1.000
_cell.length_c   1.000
_cell.angle_alpha   90.00
_cell.angle_beta   90.00
_cell.angle_gamma   90.00
#
_symmetry.space_group_name_H-M   'P 1'
#
loop_
_entity.id
_entity.type
_entity.pdbx_description
1 polymer ?
#
loop_
_entity_poly.entity_id
_entity_poly.type
_entity_poly.pdbx_seq_one_letter_code
_entity_poly.pdbx_strand_id
1 'polypeptide(L)' 'MLVNHERRLLNKAAGSGNSRISIQRKPNASWPGDHSRLTALASVGHLEQVAVGDGLATWQITASGLTQLQAFVGGDA' A
#
# COMPACT_ATOMS: atom_id res chain seq x y z
N MET A 1 13.43 -6.44 8.18
CA MET A 1 12.14 -7.06 7.83
C MET A 1 11.29 -6.07 7.03
N LEU A 2 11.45 -6.01 5.70
CA LEU A 2 10.65 -5.13 4.83
C LEU A 2 9.20 -5.64 4.64
N VAL A 3 9.04 -6.97 4.60
CA VAL A 3 7.78 -7.67 4.32
C VAL A 3 6.64 -7.29 5.27
N ASN A 4 6.95 -7.04 6.55
CA ASN A 4 5.94 -6.63 7.54
C ASN A 4 5.33 -5.25 7.24
N HIS A 5 6.12 -4.31 6.71
CA HIS A 5 5.62 -2.97 6.40
C HIS A 5 4.76 -2.97 5.13
N GLU A 6 5.16 -3.72 4.10
CA GLU A 6 4.39 -3.88 2.87
C GLU A 6 3.06 -4.58 3.14
N ARG A 7 3.08 -5.68 3.91
CA ARG A 7 1.85 -6.36 4.38
C ARG A 7 0.97 -5.38 5.14
N ARG A 8 1.53 -4.56 6.03
CA ARG A 8 0.75 -3.60 6.82
C ARG A 8 0.11 -2.49 5.97
N LEU A 9 0.80 -2.03 4.92
CA LEU A 9 0.25 -1.05 3.95
C LEU A 9 -0.87 -1.66 3.11
N LEU A 10 -0.64 -2.85 2.55
CA LEU A 10 -1.63 -3.58 1.75
C LEU A 10 -2.85 -3.96 2.59
N ASN A 11 -2.65 -4.42 3.82
CA ASN A 11 -3.75 -4.75 4.74
C ASN A 11 -4.57 -3.49 5.09
N LYS A 12 -3.91 -2.34 5.26
CA LYS A 12 -4.60 -1.06 5.46
C LYS A 12 -5.40 -0.64 4.22
N ALA A 13 -4.94 -1.00 3.02
CA ALA A 13 -5.64 -0.76 1.75
C ALA A 13 -6.85 -1.66 1.61
N ALA A 14 -6.68 -2.95 1.86
CA ALA A 14 -7.74 -3.95 1.77
C ALA A 14 -8.82 -3.79 2.85
N GLY A 15 -8.44 -3.39 4.07
CA GLY A 15 -9.36 -3.18 5.18
C GLY A 15 -10.16 -1.87 5.13
N SER A 16 -9.81 -0.94 4.24
CA SER A 16 -10.65 0.23 3.98
C SER A 16 -11.77 -0.18 3.02
N GLY A 17 -13.02 0.16 3.33
CA GLY A 17 -14.24 -0.37 2.68
C GLY A 17 -14.35 -0.25 1.15
N ASN A 18 -13.39 0.40 0.49
CA ASN A 18 -13.32 0.56 -0.96
C ASN A 18 -11.99 0.05 -1.56
N SER A 19 -11.22 -0.78 -0.83
CA SER A 19 -9.91 -1.25 -1.28
C SER A 19 -8.95 -0.08 -1.58
N ARG A 20 -9.07 1.02 -0.82
CA ARG A 20 -8.33 2.27 -1.02
C ARG A 20 -7.60 2.69 0.25
N ILE A 21 -6.34 3.07 0.11
CA ILE A 21 -5.57 3.75 1.15
C ILE A 21 -5.34 5.20 0.78
N SER A 22 -5.70 6.08 1.69
CA SER A 22 -5.25 7.46 1.67
C SER A 22 -4.06 7.61 2.59
N ILE A 23 -2.91 7.97 2.05
CA ILE A 23 -1.67 8.16 2.81
C ILE A 23 -1.28 9.62 2.75
N GLN A 24 -1.25 10.25 3.92
CA GLN A 24 -0.84 11.63 4.06
C GLN A 24 0.69 11.75 3.89
N ARG A 25 1.11 12.52 2.87
CA ARG A 25 2.46 13.10 2.68
C ARG A 25 2.79 14.05 3.83
N LYS A 26 2.86 13.53 5.06
CA LYS A 26 3.48 14.28 6.15
C LYS A 26 4.99 14.28 5.90
N PRO A 27 5.68 15.43 5.97
CA PRO A 27 7.14 15.51 5.89
C PRO A 27 7.79 15.01 7.20
N ASN A 28 7.31 13.90 7.73
CA ASN A 28 7.92 13.22 8.86
C ASN A 28 8.97 12.23 8.32
N ALA A 29 10.00 11.93 9.12
CA ALA A 29 11.18 11.16 8.68
C ALA A 29 10.87 9.77 8.07
N SER A 30 9.66 9.22 8.27
CA SER A 30 9.22 7.94 7.70
C SER A 30 8.66 8.01 6.27
N TRP A 31 8.27 9.19 5.79
CA TRP A 31 7.65 9.37 4.46
C TRP A 31 8.45 8.84 3.26
N PRO A 32 9.77 9.12 3.11
CA PRO A 32 10.51 8.67 1.94
C PRO A 32 10.59 7.13 1.83
N GLY A 33 10.56 6.42 2.97
CA GLY A 33 10.56 4.96 3.02
C GLY A 33 9.24 4.34 2.58
N ASP A 34 8.12 4.87 3.06
CA ASP A 34 6.79 4.42 2.65
C ASP A 34 6.49 4.79 1.19
N HIS A 35 6.91 5.98 0.74
CA HIS A 35 6.71 6.41 -0.65
C HIS A 35 7.45 5.54 -1.66
N SER A 36 8.72 5.19 -1.39
CA SER A 36 9.49 4.27 -2.25
C SER A 36 8.84 2.90 -2.36
N ARG A 37 8.30 2.38 -1.24
CA ARG A 37 7.61 1.07 -1.21
C ARG A 37 6.28 1.08 -1.94
N LEU A 38 5.48 2.14 -1.76
CA LEU A 38 4.23 2.31 -2.50
C LEU A 38 4.49 2.42 -4.01
N THR A 39 5.54 3.15 -4.38
CA THR A 39 5.95 3.29 -5.78
C THR A 39 6.44 1.96 -6.35
N ALA A 40 7.20 1.18 -5.59
CA ALA A 40 7.61 -0.17 -6.01
C ALA A 40 6.39 -1.09 -6.20
N LEU A 41 5.48 -1.16 -5.22
CA LEU A 41 4.24 -1.93 -5.31
C LEU A 41 3.38 -1.50 -6.51
N ALA A 42 3.35 -0.20 -6.81
CA ALA A 42 2.65 0.29 -7.98
C ALA A 42 3.34 -0.07 -9.29
N SER A 43 4.68 -0.05 -9.32
CA SER A 43 5.45 -0.51 -10.47
C SER A 43 5.28 -2.00 -10.73
N VAL A 44 5.01 -2.82 -9.72
CA VAL A 44 4.69 -4.25 -9.87
C VAL A 44 3.20 -4.48 -10.21
N GLY A 45 2.36 -3.43 -10.15
CA GLY A 45 0.93 -3.52 -10.43
C GLY A 45 0.10 -4.05 -9.26
N HIS A 46 0.64 -4.04 -8.03
CA HIS A 46 -0.09 -4.41 -6.82
C HIS A 46 -0.93 -3.25 -6.27
N LEU A 47 -0.54 -2.01 -6.56
CA LEU A 47 -1.24 -0.79 -6.18
C LEU A 47 -1.36 0.12 -7.41
N GLU A 48 -2.40 0.92 -7.46
CA GLU A 48 -2.57 1.95 -8.48
C GLU A 48 -2.84 3.29 -7.81
N GLN A 49 -2.17 4.36 -8.26
CA GLN A 49 -2.42 5.70 -7.73
C GLN A 49 -3.68 6.27 -8.38
N VAL A 50 -4.73 6.41 -7.59
CA VAL A 50 -6.04 6.91 -8.09
C VAL A 50 -6.24 8.40 -7.87
N ALA A 51 -5.56 8.98 -6.86
CA ALA A 51 -5.57 10.42 -6.66
C ALA A 51 -4.32 10.89 -5.91
N VAL A 52 -3.87 12.11 -6.19
CA VAL A 52 -2.84 12.80 -5.42
C VAL A 52 -3.23 14.28 -5.29
N GLY A 53 -3.38 14.76 -4.06
CA GLY A 53 -3.82 16.14 -3.79
C GLY A 53 -3.58 16.54 -2.33
N ASP A 54 -3.32 17.82 -2.06
CA ASP A 54 -3.18 18.41 -0.70
C ASP A 54 -2.30 17.62 0.28
N GLY A 55 -1.20 17.04 -0.21
CA GLY A 55 -0.33 16.23 0.63
C GLY A 55 -0.99 14.92 1.08
N LEU A 56 -1.91 14.38 0.30
CA LEU A 56 -2.53 13.07 0.44
C LEU A 56 -2.38 12.33 -0.89
N ALA A 57 -1.85 11.10 -0.83
CA ALA A 57 -1.81 10.21 -1.97
C ALA A 57 -2.81 9.07 -1.72
N THR A 58 -3.81 8.96 -2.57
CA THR A 58 -4.78 7.88 -2.56
C THR A 58 -4.33 6.80 -3.53
N TRP A 59 -4.17 5.59 -3.00
CA TRP A 59 -3.82 4.40 -3.76
C TRP A 59 -4.95 3.38 -3.62
N GLN A 60 -5.20 2.65 -4.70
CA GLN A 60 -6.17 1.56 -4.75
C GLN A 60 -5.42 0.24 -4.89
N ILE A 61 -5.76 -0.75 -4.06
CA ILE A 61 -5.20 -2.09 -4.21
C ILE A 61 -5.84 -2.77 -5.42
N THR A 62 -5.02 -3.38 -6.25
CA THR A 62 -5.45 -4.13 -7.43
C THR A 62 -5.77 -5.58 -7.04
N ALA A 63 -6.39 -6.34 -7.95
CA ALA A 63 -6.60 -7.77 -7.73
C ALA A 63 -5.28 -8.52 -7.45
N SER A 64 -4.21 -8.19 -8.17
CA SER A 64 -2.87 -8.78 -7.95
C SER A 64 -2.30 -8.41 -6.58
N GLY A 65 -2.46 -7.17 -6.13
CA GLY A 65 -2.06 -6.75 -4.79
C GLY A 65 -2.85 -7.45 -3.68
N LEU A 66 -4.15 -7.71 -3.90
CA LEU A 66 -4.98 -8.49 -2.98
C LEU A 66 -4.54 -9.95 -2.91
N THR A 67 -4.24 -10.60 -4.04
CA THR A 67 -3.69 -11.96 -4.07
C THR A 67 -2.35 -12.03 -3.34
N GLN A 68 -1.47 -11.05 -3.54
CA GLN A 68 -0.20 -10.96 -2.82
C GLN A 68 -0.41 -10.76 -1.32
N LEU A 69 -1.36 -9.90 -0.92
CA LEU A 69 -1.74 -9.73 0.48
C LEU A 69 -2.26 -11.03 1.09
N GLN A 70 -3.12 -11.76 0.37
CA GLN A 70 -3.61 -13.06 0.81
C GLN A 70 -2.48 -14.08 0.93
N ALA A 71 -1.50 -14.09 0.02
CA ALA A 71 -0.30 -14.93 0.16
C ALA A 71 0.52 -14.57 1.41
N PHE A 72 0.62 -13.29 1.76
CA PHE A 72 1.28 -12.85 3.00
C PHE A 72 0.48 -13.15 4.27
N VAL A 73 -0.85 -13.20 4.19
CA VAL A 73 -1.75 -13.50 5.34
C VAL A 73 -1.92 -15.01 5.53
N GLY A 74 -1.95 -15.79 4.45
CA GLY A 74 -2.13 -17.24 4.45
C GLY A 74 -0.84 -18.06 4.56
N GLY A 75 0.33 -17.42 4.48
CA GLY A 75 1.64 -18.08 4.64
C GLY A 75 2.07 -18.33 6.09
N ASP A 76 1.15 -18.30 7.05
CA ASP A 76 1.37 -18.61 8.48
C ASP A 76 0.68 -19.94 8.87
N ALA A 77 0.68 -20.93 7.97
CA ALA A 77 0.12 -22.26 8.20
C ALA A 77 1.23 -23.34 8.16
#